data_AF-A0A1Q3T3F4-F1
#
_entry.id   AF-A0A1Q3T3F4-F1
#
_cell.length_a   1.000
_cell.length_b   1.000
_cell.length_c   1.000
_cell.angle_alpha   90.00
_cell.angle_beta   90.00
_cell.angle_gamma   90.00
#
_symmetry.space_group_name_H-M   'P 1'
#
loop_
_entity.id
_entity.type
_entity.pdbx_description
1 polymer ?
#
loop_
_entity_poly.entity_id
_entity_poly.type
_entity_poly.pdbx_seq_one_letter_code
_entity_poly.pdbx_strand_id
1 'polypeptide(L)'
;MVSDKNSEYKFTGGNSLTGIHKLYHEVMMLNELWNGYGAYEVSYAAGKSGISFGGNQMDMHDNKKTAEKFTNILISATDNAGKHFFTQGEVKMIVGNEFVNLIQNGEVVLSMLGDNLASINAALSSVYGRARIDQLYVSEIKNGAEHIEKVIEKITNAAAKKFYDSDLGRVLLFDYHNQYDLKFDGRFLADYINGKGKENFSTKEMVVAPRDHSKYRAIC
;
A
#
# COMPACT_ATOMS: atom_id res chain seq x y z
N MET A 1 21.90 -0.71 -10.96
CA MET A 1 21.76 0.75 -10.91
C MET A 1 20.61 1.05 -9.99
N VAL A 2 20.88 1.66 -8.83
CA VAL A 2 19.85 2.15 -7.91
C VAL A 2 19.37 3.46 -8.51
N SER A 3 18.13 3.51 -9.00
CA SER A 3 17.54 4.78 -9.41
C SER A 3 17.33 5.60 -8.14
N ASP A 4 17.98 6.76 -8.04
CA ASP A 4 17.56 7.81 -7.12
C ASP A 4 16.10 8.12 -7.41
N LYS A 5 15.18 7.60 -6.59
CA LYS A 5 13.74 7.89 -6.70
C LYS A 5 13.48 9.25 -6.06
N ASN A 6 13.85 10.31 -6.78
CA ASN A 6 13.55 11.70 -6.43
C ASN A 6 12.10 12.02 -6.78
N SER A 7 11.16 11.52 -5.97
CA SER A 7 9.79 11.99 -6.08
C SER A 7 9.72 13.43 -5.60
N GLU A 8 9.39 14.37 -6.49
CA GLU A 8 9.31 15.80 -6.17
C GLU A 8 8.20 16.12 -5.17
N TYR A 9 7.20 15.25 -5.07
CA TYR A 9 5.98 15.49 -4.29
C TYR A 9 5.92 14.60 -3.06
N LYS A 10 5.93 15.24 -1.89
CA LYS A 10 5.57 14.57 -0.64
C LYS A 10 4.07 14.23 -0.65
N PHE A 11 3.74 13.03 -0.22
CA PHE A 11 2.39 12.50 -0.19
C PHE A 11 1.48 13.32 0.74
N THR A 12 0.32 13.73 0.23
CA THR A 12 -0.64 14.58 0.93
C THR A 12 -1.94 13.89 1.33
N GLY A 13 -2.14 12.62 0.94
CA GLY A 13 -3.39 11.91 1.19
C GLY A 13 -3.78 11.79 2.67
N GLY A 14 -2.82 11.87 3.59
CA GLY A 14 -3.09 11.86 5.03
C GLY A 14 -3.35 13.21 5.68
N ASN A 15 -3.36 14.32 4.94
CA ASN A 15 -3.49 15.66 5.50
C ASN A 15 -4.89 15.95 6.07
N SER A 16 -5.92 15.31 5.52
CA SER A 16 -7.31 15.47 5.96
C SER A 16 -7.72 14.48 7.07
N LEU A 17 -6.87 13.50 7.38
CA LEU A 17 -7.14 12.49 8.39
C LEU A 17 -6.92 13.07 9.79
N THR A 18 -7.76 12.65 10.74
CA THR A 18 -7.72 13.08 12.14
C THR A 18 -7.93 11.88 13.08
N GLY A 19 -7.60 12.04 14.36
CA GLY A 19 -7.74 11.00 15.38
C GLY A 19 -6.97 9.73 15.03
N ILE A 20 -7.57 8.57 15.28
CA ILE A 20 -6.94 7.27 15.05
C ILE A 20 -6.52 7.04 13.58
N HIS A 21 -7.29 7.58 12.62
CA HIS A 21 -6.93 7.49 11.20
C HIS A 21 -5.63 8.24 10.88
N LYS A 22 -5.35 9.34 11.57
CA LYS A 22 -4.08 10.07 11.40
C LYS A 22 -2.91 9.25 11.91
N LEU A 23 -3.07 8.56 13.05
CA LEU A 23 -2.05 7.66 13.59
C LEU A 23 -1.76 6.48 12.64
N TYR A 24 -2.81 5.88 12.05
CA TYR A 24 -2.63 4.85 11.00
C TYR A 24 -1.80 5.39 9.83
N HIS A 25 -2.14 6.59 9.35
CA HIS A 25 -1.38 7.21 8.28
C HIS A 25 0.09 7.44 8.64
N GLU A 26 0.38 7.96 9.83
CA GLU A 26 1.76 8.23 10.27
C GLU A 26 2.62 6.96 10.31
N VAL A 27 2.08 5.85 10.83
CA VAL A 27 2.77 4.56 10.81
C VAL A 27 2.96 4.05 9.39
N MET A 28 1.95 4.17 8.52
CA MET A 28 2.07 3.78 7.11
C MET A 28 3.16 4.58 6.38
N MET A 29 3.30 5.88 6.66
CA MET A 29 4.37 6.69 6.04
C MET A 29 5.77 6.25 6.49
N LEU A 30 5.91 5.85 7.76
CA LEU A 30 7.17 5.36 8.30
C LEU A 30 7.54 3.98 7.75
N ASN A 31 6.55 3.10 7.59
CA ASN A 31 6.79 1.70 7.22
C ASN A 31 6.82 1.45 5.72
N GLU A 32 5.94 2.09 4.94
CA GLU A 32 5.65 1.68 3.56
C GLU A 32 6.14 2.66 2.49
N LEU A 33 6.19 3.96 2.80
CA LEU A 33 6.30 4.99 1.76
C LEU A 33 7.48 5.93 1.93
N TRP A 34 8.61 5.45 2.45
CA TRP A 34 9.84 6.24 2.60
C TRP A 34 9.59 7.65 3.17
N ASN A 35 8.78 7.75 4.23
CA ASN A 35 8.38 9.02 4.84
C ASN A 35 7.56 9.96 3.93
N GLY A 36 6.76 9.36 3.04
CA GLY A 36 5.81 10.03 2.16
C GLY A 36 6.27 10.26 0.72
N TYR A 37 7.34 9.64 0.23
CA TYR A 37 7.83 9.85 -1.14
C TYR A 37 7.55 8.65 -2.05
N GLY A 38 7.33 8.92 -3.34
CA GLY A 38 7.08 7.88 -4.35
C GLY A 38 5.62 7.43 -4.47
N ALA A 39 4.71 8.07 -3.74
CA ALA A 39 3.27 7.77 -3.80
C ALA A 39 2.64 8.03 -5.17
N TYR A 40 3.14 9.05 -5.87
CA TYR A 40 2.56 9.55 -7.12
C TYR A 40 3.32 9.05 -8.34
N GLU A 41 3.99 7.91 -8.19
CA GLU A 41 4.80 7.28 -9.21
C GLU A 41 4.57 5.78 -9.16
N VAL A 42 4.87 5.14 -10.28
CA VAL A 42 4.89 3.68 -10.34
C VAL A 42 6.12 3.15 -9.61
N SER A 43 5.91 2.19 -8.73
CA SER A 43 6.95 1.38 -8.11
C SER A 43 6.85 -0.08 -8.58
N TYR A 44 8.00 -0.74 -8.54
CA TYR A 44 8.13 -2.17 -8.81
C TYR A 44 9.14 -2.75 -7.83
N ALA A 45 8.75 -3.79 -7.10
CA ALA A 45 9.64 -4.59 -6.28
C ALA A 45 9.92 -5.89 -7.03
N ALA A 46 11.17 -6.14 -7.42
CA ALA A 46 11.52 -7.33 -8.18
C ALA A 46 11.07 -8.63 -7.49
N GLY A 47 10.64 -9.64 -8.27
CA GLY A 47 10.17 -10.93 -7.77
C GLY A 47 8.70 -11.19 -8.08
N LYS A 48 7.93 -11.68 -7.10
CA LYS A 48 6.47 -11.89 -7.21
C LYS A 48 5.64 -10.62 -6.95
N SER A 49 6.28 -9.51 -6.57
CA SER A 49 5.57 -8.26 -6.31
C SER A 49 5.29 -7.54 -7.62
N GLY A 50 4.06 -7.05 -7.78
CA GLY A 50 3.62 -6.39 -8.99
C GLY A 50 4.09 -4.95 -9.11
N ILE A 51 3.60 -4.33 -10.19
CA ILE A 51 3.61 -2.88 -10.32
C ILE A 51 2.61 -2.30 -9.30
N SER A 52 3.04 -1.31 -8.52
CA SER A 52 2.20 -0.63 -7.53
C SER A 52 2.33 0.89 -7.61
N PHE A 53 1.41 1.61 -6.94
CA PHE A 53 1.42 3.06 -6.80
C PHE A 53 0.66 3.50 -5.54
N GLY A 54 0.79 4.74 -5.11
CA GLY A 54 -0.02 5.31 -4.03
C GLY A 54 0.55 5.16 -2.61
N GLY A 55 -0.21 5.72 -1.66
CA GLY A 55 0.21 5.93 -0.26
C GLY A 55 0.55 4.67 0.55
N ASN A 56 0.00 3.53 0.13
CA ASN A 56 0.17 2.20 0.73
C ASN A 56 0.67 1.18 -0.30
N GLN A 57 1.27 1.65 -1.41
CA GLN A 57 1.76 0.77 -2.48
C GLN A 57 0.66 -0.16 -3.03
N MET A 58 -0.47 0.43 -3.47
CA MET A 58 -1.59 -0.31 -4.07
C MET A 58 -1.09 -1.21 -5.22
N ASP A 59 -0.97 -2.51 -4.95
CA ASP A 59 -0.46 -3.50 -5.89
C ASP A 59 -1.51 -3.80 -6.97
N MET A 60 -1.09 -3.84 -8.23
CA MET A 60 -1.92 -4.21 -9.36
C MET A 60 -1.89 -5.70 -9.67
N HIS A 61 -0.89 -6.47 -9.20
CA HIS A 61 -0.71 -7.92 -9.44
C HIS A 61 -2.00 -8.69 -9.21
N ASP A 62 -2.55 -8.62 -8.00
CA ASP A 62 -3.71 -9.42 -7.61
C ASP A 62 -5.01 -8.59 -7.48
N ASN A 63 -5.00 -7.33 -7.92
CA ASN A 63 -6.11 -6.41 -7.68
C ASN A 63 -6.60 -5.69 -8.95
N LYS A 64 -7.56 -6.31 -9.64
CA LYS A 64 -8.22 -5.75 -10.82
C LYS A 64 -8.80 -4.35 -10.57
N LYS A 65 -9.37 -4.11 -9.38
CA LYS A 65 -9.92 -2.78 -9.04
C LYS A 65 -8.82 -1.73 -8.95
N THR A 66 -7.63 -2.10 -8.46
CA THR A 66 -6.46 -1.20 -8.46
C THR A 66 -6.01 -0.90 -9.87
N ALA A 67 -5.93 -1.90 -10.75
CA ALA A 67 -5.63 -1.67 -12.17
C ALA A 67 -6.68 -0.76 -12.85
N GLU A 68 -7.97 -0.94 -12.57
CA GLU A 68 -9.04 -0.06 -13.09
C GLU A 68 -8.91 1.38 -12.57
N LYS A 69 -8.59 1.57 -11.28
CA LYS A 69 -8.31 2.89 -10.70
C LYS A 69 -7.13 3.56 -11.40
N PHE A 70 -6.05 2.82 -11.66
CA PHE A 70 -4.88 3.28 -12.39
C PHE A 70 -5.24 3.72 -13.81
N THR A 71 -5.94 2.88 -14.57
CA THR A 71 -6.45 3.18 -15.91
C THR A 71 -7.28 4.46 -15.93
N ASN A 72 -8.19 4.63 -14.98
CA ASN A 72 -9.02 5.84 -14.88
C ASN A 72 -8.22 7.11 -14.63
N ILE A 73 -7.14 7.03 -13.84
CA ILE A 73 -6.22 8.16 -13.67
C ILE A 73 -5.56 8.51 -14.99
N LEU A 74 -5.01 7.52 -15.72
CA LEU A 74 -4.33 7.77 -16.99
C LEU A 74 -5.24 8.39 -18.07
N ILE A 75 -6.50 7.96 -18.15
CA ILE A 75 -7.47 8.52 -19.11
C ILE A 75 -7.84 9.97 -18.78
N SER A 76 -7.93 10.29 -17.50
CA SER A 76 -8.52 11.55 -17.04
C SER A 76 -7.49 12.64 -16.72
N ALA A 77 -6.25 12.25 -16.41
CA ALA A 77 -5.20 13.19 -16.06
C ALA A 77 -4.87 14.12 -17.23
N THR A 78 -4.69 15.39 -16.89
CA THR A 78 -4.29 16.45 -17.81
C THR A 78 -3.06 17.17 -17.29
N ASP A 79 -2.26 17.71 -18.20
CA ASP A 79 -1.15 18.60 -17.89
C ASP A 79 -1.64 19.98 -17.46
N ASN A 80 -0.70 20.88 -17.15
CA ASN A 80 -1.02 22.25 -16.71
C ASN A 80 -1.70 23.09 -17.81
N ALA A 81 -1.68 22.66 -19.07
CA ALA A 81 -2.37 23.30 -20.18
C ALA A 81 -3.76 22.68 -20.44
N GLY A 82 -4.19 21.70 -19.63
CA GLY A 82 -5.47 21.00 -19.79
C GLY A 82 -5.44 19.92 -20.88
N LYS A 83 -4.27 19.56 -21.43
CA LYS A 83 -4.13 18.50 -22.42
C LYS A 83 -3.96 17.15 -21.73
N HIS A 84 -4.66 16.13 -22.23
CA HIS A 84 -4.49 14.77 -21.72
C HIS A 84 -3.10 14.21 -22.00
N PHE A 85 -2.53 13.48 -21.02
CA PHE A 85 -1.26 12.77 -21.20
C PHE A 85 -1.38 11.61 -22.19
N PHE A 86 -2.54 10.97 -22.22
CA PHE A 86 -2.84 9.83 -23.08
C PHE A 86 -4.24 9.93 -23.65
N THR A 87 -4.42 9.42 -24.87
CA THR A 87 -5.72 9.10 -25.44
C THR A 87 -6.25 7.79 -24.85
N GLN A 88 -7.57 7.56 -24.94
CA GLN A 88 -8.14 6.28 -24.52
C GLN A 88 -7.56 5.07 -25.27
N GLY A 89 -7.20 5.27 -26.55
CA GLY A 89 -6.54 4.24 -27.36
C GLY A 89 -5.16 3.88 -26.82
N GLU A 90 -4.33 4.88 -26.51
CA GLU A 90 -3.01 4.68 -25.90
C GLU A 90 -3.12 4.00 -24.53
N VAL A 91 -4.05 4.44 -23.68
CA VAL A 91 -4.27 3.78 -22.39
C VAL A 91 -4.67 2.30 -22.58
N LYS A 92 -5.53 1.98 -23.55
CA LYS A 92 -5.91 0.58 -23.82
C LYS A 92 -4.72 -0.26 -24.30
N MET A 93 -3.74 0.32 -24.99
CA MET A 93 -2.51 -0.38 -25.36
C MET A 93 -1.56 -0.58 -24.17
N ILE A 94 -1.50 0.39 -23.26
CA ILE A 94 -0.62 0.36 -22.08
C ILE A 94 -1.18 -0.55 -20.98
N VAL A 95 -2.49 -0.43 -20.67
CA VAL A 95 -3.16 -1.09 -19.53
C VAL A 95 -4.44 -1.83 -19.93
N GLY A 96 -4.49 -2.35 -21.16
CA GLY A 96 -5.60 -3.19 -21.62
C GLY A 96 -5.70 -4.53 -20.91
N ASN A 97 -6.70 -5.34 -21.28
CA ASN A 97 -6.93 -6.66 -20.68
C ASN A 97 -5.70 -7.56 -20.71
N GLU A 98 -4.89 -7.49 -21.76
CA GLU A 98 -3.65 -8.27 -21.88
C GLU A 98 -2.62 -7.85 -20.84
N PHE A 99 -2.43 -6.54 -20.62
CA PHE A 99 -1.56 -6.02 -19.57
C PHE A 99 -2.05 -6.43 -18.17
N VAL A 100 -3.35 -6.36 -17.90
CA VAL A 100 -3.92 -6.82 -16.61
C VAL A 100 -3.66 -8.31 -16.39
N ASN A 101 -3.81 -9.14 -17.42
CA ASN A 101 -3.53 -10.58 -17.35
C ASN A 101 -2.03 -10.85 -17.13
N LEU A 102 -1.16 -10.16 -17.85
CA LEU A 102 0.30 -10.28 -17.67
C LEU A 102 0.69 -9.83 -16.25
N ILE A 103 0.09 -8.76 -15.74
CA ILE A 103 0.28 -8.30 -14.37
C ILE A 103 -0.07 -9.42 -13.41
N GLN A 104 -1.24 -10.06 -13.55
CA GLN A 104 -1.70 -11.16 -12.68
C GLN A 104 -0.82 -12.41 -12.72
N ASN A 105 -0.19 -12.70 -13.86
CA ASN A 105 0.74 -13.82 -13.97
C ASN A 105 2.13 -13.49 -13.40
N GLY A 106 2.36 -12.26 -12.94
CA GLY A 106 3.67 -11.80 -12.46
C GLY A 106 4.67 -11.62 -13.60
N GLU A 107 4.15 -11.49 -14.83
CA GLU A 107 4.95 -11.41 -16.06
C GLU A 107 5.30 -9.96 -16.41
N VAL A 108 4.68 -8.98 -15.75
CA VAL A 108 4.99 -7.57 -15.98
C VAL A 108 6.13 -7.09 -15.09
N VAL A 109 7.14 -6.57 -15.76
CA VAL A 109 8.27 -5.83 -15.16
C VAL A 109 8.18 -4.36 -15.59
N LEU A 110 8.76 -3.46 -14.79
CA LEU A 110 8.74 -2.01 -15.04
C LEU A 110 9.20 -1.65 -16.47
N SER A 111 10.13 -2.42 -17.06
CA SER A 111 10.62 -2.19 -18.42
C SER A 111 9.56 -2.39 -19.51
N MET A 112 8.46 -3.11 -19.24
CA MET A 112 7.34 -3.24 -20.18
C MET A 112 6.54 -1.94 -20.32
N LEU A 113 6.60 -1.04 -19.33
CA LEU A 113 6.04 0.31 -19.47
C LEU A 113 6.87 1.16 -20.44
N GLY A 114 8.14 0.78 -20.68
CA GLY A 114 9.03 1.37 -21.67
C GLY A 114 9.06 2.89 -21.61
N ASP A 115 8.95 3.51 -22.79
CA ASP A 115 8.98 4.97 -22.96
C ASP A 115 7.76 5.68 -22.33
N ASN A 116 6.68 4.94 -22.02
CA ASN A 116 5.48 5.51 -21.41
C ASN A 116 5.65 5.79 -19.91
N LEU A 117 6.67 5.23 -19.24
CA LEU A 117 6.84 5.36 -17.79
C LEU A 117 6.90 6.82 -17.33
N ALA A 118 7.59 7.68 -18.10
CA ALA A 118 7.69 9.11 -17.77
C ALA A 118 6.31 9.80 -17.83
N SER A 119 5.55 9.56 -18.89
CA SER A 119 4.20 10.12 -19.07
C SER A 119 3.20 9.53 -18.07
N ILE A 120 3.34 8.26 -17.68
CA ILE A 120 2.55 7.63 -16.62
C ILE A 120 2.82 8.34 -15.29
N ASN A 121 4.08 8.49 -14.90
CA ASN A 121 4.45 9.19 -13.67
C ASN A 121 4.00 10.66 -13.70
N ALA A 122 4.07 11.33 -14.85
CA ALA A 122 3.51 12.68 -15.03
C ALA A 122 1.98 12.71 -14.84
N ALA A 123 1.26 11.71 -15.35
CA ALA A 123 -0.18 11.58 -15.14
C ALA A 123 -0.53 11.31 -13.66
N LEU A 124 0.18 10.40 -12.98
CA LEU A 124 -0.03 10.12 -11.55
C LEU A 124 0.30 11.32 -10.67
N SER A 125 1.38 12.04 -10.98
CA SER A 125 1.81 13.23 -10.25
C SER A 125 1.07 14.50 -10.67
N SER A 126 0.18 14.47 -11.66
CA SER A 126 -0.67 15.62 -12.02
C SER A 126 -1.62 16.03 -10.89
N VAL A 127 -2.21 17.24 -10.97
CA VAL A 127 -3.20 17.70 -9.98
C VAL A 127 -4.35 16.69 -9.82
N TYR A 128 -4.87 16.20 -10.95
CA TYR A 128 -5.93 15.19 -10.95
C TYR A 128 -5.44 13.85 -10.38
N GLY A 129 -4.27 13.37 -10.82
CA GLY A 129 -3.69 12.10 -10.39
C GLY A 129 -3.47 12.07 -8.87
N ARG A 130 -2.81 13.09 -8.31
CA ARG A 130 -2.57 13.20 -6.87
C ARG A 130 -3.87 13.25 -6.08
N ALA A 131 -4.82 14.08 -6.51
CA ALA A 131 -6.12 14.17 -5.84
C ALA A 131 -6.84 12.81 -5.83
N ARG A 132 -6.77 12.05 -6.92
CA ARG A 132 -7.40 10.74 -7.00
C ARG A 132 -6.69 9.70 -6.13
N ILE A 133 -5.35 9.67 -6.15
CA ILE A 133 -4.55 8.77 -5.30
C ILE A 133 -4.80 9.07 -3.81
N ASP A 134 -4.84 10.35 -3.43
CA ASP A 134 -5.12 10.79 -2.07
C ASP A 134 -6.51 10.31 -1.60
N GLN A 135 -7.55 10.45 -2.45
CA GLN A 135 -8.89 9.96 -2.14
C GLN A 135 -8.93 8.45 -1.97
N LEU A 136 -8.24 7.70 -2.83
CA LEU A 136 -8.18 6.25 -2.75
C LEU A 136 -7.53 5.80 -1.43
N TYR A 137 -6.41 6.42 -1.08
CA TYR A 137 -5.73 6.15 0.18
C TYR A 137 -6.59 6.45 1.41
N VAL A 138 -7.28 7.60 1.43
CA VAL A 138 -8.21 7.94 2.53
C VAL A 138 -9.30 6.89 2.66
N SER A 139 -9.84 6.38 1.56
CA SER A 139 -10.81 5.29 1.58
C SER A 139 -10.22 4.01 2.17
N GLU A 140 -8.97 3.68 1.85
CA GLU A 140 -8.32 2.47 2.34
C GLU A 140 -8.01 2.55 3.84
N ILE A 141 -7.56 3.70 4.34
CA ILE A 141 -7.40 3.92 5.79
C ILE A 141 -8.73 3.72 6.52
N LYS A 142 -9.84 4.27 6.00
CA LYS A 142 -11.17 4.12 6.61
C LYS A 142 -11.65 2.67 6.60
N ASN A 143 -11.51 1.98 5.46
CA ASN A 143 -11.89 0.57 5.36
C ASN A 143 -11.08 -0.32 6.31
N GLY A 144 -9.77 -0.08 6.42
CA GLY A 144 -8.91 -0.78 7.37
C GLY A 144 -9.32 -0.50 8.81
N ALA A 145 -9.65 0.76 9.14
CA ALA A 145 -10.14 1.13 10.47
C ALA A 145 -11.43 0.40 10.84
N GLU A 146 -12.42 0.37 9.93
CA GLU A 146 -13.67 -0.37 10.13
C GLU A 146 -13.41 -1.88 10.34
N HIS A 147 -12.43 -2.44 9.64
CA HIS A 147 -12.03 -3.83 9.83
C HIS A 147 -11.39 -4.06 11.21
N ILE A 148 -10.54 -3.16 11.67
CA ILE A 148 -9.91 -3.26 12.99
C ILE A 148 -10.95 -3.21 14.11
N GLU A 149 -11.97 -2.34 14.04
CA GLU A 149 -13.03 -2.33 15.05
C GLU A 149 -13.79 -3.67 15.08
N LYS A 150 -14.13 -4.24 13.92
CA LYS A 150 -14.76 -5.57 13.83
C LYS A 150 -13.91 -6.70 14.41
N VAL A 151 -12.58 -6.58 14.31
CA VAL A 151 -11.64 -7.51 14.95
C VAL A 151 -11.68 -7.35 16.47
N ILE A 152 -11.59 -6.11 16.96
CA ILE A 152 -11.57 -5.79 18.39
C ILE A 152 -12.86 -6.22 19.09
N GLU A 153 -14.01 -6.07 18.44
CA GLU A 153 -15.31 -6.51 18.95
C GLU A 153 -15.36 -8.01 19.25
N LYS A 154 -14.59 -8.81 18.51
CA LYS A 154 -14.59 -10.27 18.66
C LYS A 154 -13.55 -10.77 19.68
N ILE A 155 -12.74 -9.89 20.26
CA ILE A 155 -11.76 -10.26 21.29
C ILE A 155 -12.51 -10.54 22.61
N THR A 156 -12.43 -11.78 23.09
CA THR A 156 -13.10 -12.20 24.33
C THR A 156 -12.20 -12.11 25.56
N ASN A 157 -10.87 -12.15 25.38
CA ASN A 157 -9.94 -11.97 26.50
C ASN A 157 -9.95 -10.49 26.96
N ALA A 158 -10.36 -10.25 28.21
CA ALA A 158 -10.54 -8.89 28.74
C ALA A 158 -9.25 -8.05 28.78
N ALA A 159 -8.11 -8.67 29.11
CA ALA A 159 -6.82 -7.97 29.17
C ALA A 159 -6.34 -7.59 27.76
N ALA A 160 -6.43 -8.52 26.80
CA ALA A 160 -6.12 -8.25 25.41
C ALA A 160 -7.06 -7.21 24.81
N LYS A 161 -8.37 -7.32 25.08
CA LYS A 161 -9.36 -6.33 24.64
C LYS A 161 -9.03 -4.93 25.14
N LYS A 162 -8.69 -4.78 26.43
CA LYS A 162 -8.27 -3.49 27.00
C LYS A 162 -7.04 -2.89 26.29
N PHE A 163 -6.08 -3.72 25.91
CA PHE A 163 -4.90 -3.25 25.15
C PHE A 163 -5.27 -2.85 23.72
N TYR A 164 -6.01 -3.69 23.01
CA TYR A 164 -6.41 -3.42 21.63
C TYR A 164 -7.47 -2.30 21.50
N ASP A 165 -8.18 -1.99 22.58
CA ASP A 165 -9.01 -0.79 22.72
C ASP A 165 -8.22 0.51 22.98
N SER A 166 -6.89 0.47 23.02
CA SER A 166 -6.03 1.68 23.02
C SER A 166 -5.59 2.08 21.60
N ASP A 167 -5.16 3.32 21.41
CA ASP A 167 -4.61 3.79 20.13
C ASP A 167 -3.42 2.95 19.66
N LEU A 168 -2.50 2.61 20.58
CA LEU A 168 -1.33 1.78 20.27
C LEU A 168 -1.75 0.38 19.80
N GLY A 169 -2.71 -0.24 20.48
CA GLY A 169 -3.20 -1.57 20.10
C GLY A 169 -3.90 -1.56 18.74
N ARG A 170 -4.72 -0.55 18.47
CA ARG A 170 -5.36 -0.32 17.17
C ARG A 170 -4.34 -0.15 16.05
N VAL A 171 -3.33 0.69 16.25
CA VAL A 171 -2.26 0.93 15.28
C VAL A 171 -1.48 -0.36 14.99
N LEU A 172 -1.19 -1.17 16.01
CA LEU A 172 -0.53 -2.46 15.83
C LEU A 172 -1.37 -3.41 14.97
N LEU A 173 -2.66 -3.52 15.23
CA LEU A 173 -3.56 -4.37 14.43
C LEU A 173 -3.69 -3.86 13.00
N PHE A 174 -3.72 -2.54 12.81
CA PHE A 174 -3.79 -1.93 11.48
C PHE A 174 -2.54 -2.24 10.65
N ASP A 175 -1.34 -2.04 11.21
CA ASP A 175 -0.06 -2.37 10.55
C ASP A 175 0.02 -3.87 10.23
N TYR A 176 -0.36 -4.73 11.19
CA TYR A 176 -0.42 -6.17 10.96
C TYR A 176 -1.41 -6.55 9.85
N HIS A 177 -2.59 -5.93 9.81
CA HIS A 177 -3.59 -6.18 8.77
C HIS A 177 -3.06 -5.76 7.39
N ASN A 178 -2.36 -4.63 7.30
CA ASN A 178 -1.73 -4.18 6.07
C ASN A 178 -0.70 -5.19 5.52
N GLN A 179 0.09 -5.83 6.38
CA GLN A 179 1.13 -6.77 5.98
C GLN A 179 0.63 -8.19 5.72
N TYR A 180 -0.36 -8.66 6.48
CA TYR A 180 -0.71 -10.08 6.54
C TYR A 180 -2.17 -10.41 6.27
N ASP A 181 -2.98 -9.43 5.88
CA ASP A 181 -4.43 -9.58 5.66
C ASP A 181 -5.10 -10.30 6.85
N LEU A 182 -5.16 -9.56 7.98
CA LEU A 182 -5.72 -10.06 9.23
C LEU A 182 -7.14 -10.60 9.05
N LYS A 183 -7.31 -11.92 9.21
CA LYS A 183 -8.61 -12.59 9.25
C LYS A 183 -8.88 -13.08 10.65
N PHE A 184 -10.05 -12.75 11.19
CA PHE A 184 -10.43 -13.12 12.56
C PHE A 184 -10.93 -14.58 12.63
N ASP A 185 -11.43 -15.11 11.53
CA ASP A 185 -11.87 -16.48 11.35
C ASP A 185 -10.68 -17.39 10.98
N GLY A 186 -10.14 -18.09 11.97
CA GLY A 186 -9.31 -19.28 11.75
C GLY A 186 -7.79 -19.07 11.59
N ARG A 187 -7.20 -18.05 12.22
CA ARG A 187 -5.72 -17.89 12.24
C ARG A 187 -5.14 -17.74 13.65
N PHE A 188 -3.88 -18.16 13.78
CA PHE A 188 -3.06 -18.16 14.99
C PHE A 188 -3.11 -16.86 15.81
N LEU A 189 -3.18 -15.68 15.16
CA LEU A 189 -3.22 -14.41 15.89
C LEU A 189 -4.55 -14.22 16.64
N ALA A 190 -5.69 -14.60 16.04
CA ALA A 190 -6.98 -14.52 16.73
C ALA A 190 -7.05 -15.49 17.92
N ASP A 191 -6.47 -16.68 17.79
CA ASP A 191 -6.36 -17.65 18.88
C ASP A 191 -5.37 -17.20 19.96
N TYR A 192 -4.25 -16.59 19.58
CA TYR A 192 -3.26 -16.01 20.50
C TYR A 192 -3.87 -14.87 21.31
N ILE A 193 -4.50 -13.90 20.65
CA ILE A 193 -5.15 -12.74 21.28
C ILE A 193 -6.24 -13.19 22.26
N ASN A 194 -6.99 -14.25 21.93
CA ASN A 194 -8.02 -14.81 22.81
C ASN A 194 -7.50 -15.82 23.83
N GLY A 195 -6.19 -16.04 23.93
CA GLY A 195 -5.59 -16.96 24.90
C GLY A 195 -5.90 -18.43 24.66
N LYS A 196 -6.30 -18.81 23.44
CA LYS A 196 -6.58 -20.18 23.00
C LYS A 196 -5.33 -20.93 22.53
N GLY A 197 -4.25 -20.24 22.22
CA GLY A 197 -2.97 -20.85 21.83
C GLY A 197 -2.10 -21.22 23.04
N LYS A 198 -2.30 -22.39 23.63
CA LYS A 198 -1.40 -22.91 24.69
C LYS A 198 -0.51 -24.09 24.31
N GLU A 199 -0.64 -24.72 23.13
CA GLU A 199 0.09 -25.98 22.89
C GLU A 199 1.00 -26.06 21.66
N ASN A 200 1.09 -25.04 20.79
CA ASN A 200 1.93 -25.13 19.58
C ASN A 200 2.89 -23.97 19.34
N PHE A 201 3.26 -23.21 20.37
CA PHE A 201 4.50 -22.42 20.31
C PHE A 201 5.64 -23.30 20.82
N SER A 202 6.06 -24.27 20.00
CA SER A 202 7.31 -24.99 20.27
C SER A 202 8.46 -23.99 20.20
N THR A 203 8.88 -23.51 21.37
CA THR A 203 10.25 -23.12 21.80
C THR A 203 11.17 -22.35 20.85
N LYS A 204 10.72 -21.90 19.69
CA LYS A 204 11.42 -20.93 18.87
C LYS A 204 10.97 -19.57 19.37
N GLU A 205 11.84 -18.97 20.16
CA GLU A 205 11.85 -17.52 20.38
C GLU A 205 11.47 -16.83 19.07
N MET A 206 10.59 -15.82 19.13
CA MET A 206 10.47 -14.87 18.03
C MET A 206 11.84 -14.18 17.92
N VAL A 207 12.71 -14.76 17.11
CA VAL A 207 13.94 -14.10 16.70
C VAL A 207 13.46 -12.93 15.86
N VAL A 208 13.57 -11.73 16.41
CA VAL A 208 13.58 -10.52 15.61
C VAL A 208 14.65 -10.76 14.57
N ALA A 209 14.25 -10.99 13.32
CA ALA A 209 15.20 -11.16 12.25
C ALA A 209 16.09 -9.91 12.30
N PRO A 210 17.40 -10.03 12.56
CA PRO A 210 18.26 -8.87 12.48
C PRO A 210 18.10 -8.34 11.07
N ARG A 211 17.54 -7.13 10.93
CA ARG A 211 17.65 -6.39 9.68
C ARG A 211 19.14 -6.22 9.50
N ASP A 212 19.70 -6.98 8.57
CA ASP A 212 21.08 -6.83 8.17
C ASP A 212 21.22 -5.46 7.50
N HIS A 213 21.47 -4.44 8.31
CA HIS A 213 21.79 -3.10 7.85
C HIS A 213 23.14 -3.04 7.11
N SER A 214 23.94 -4.11 7.09
CA SER A 214 25.22 -4.14 6.37
C SER A 214 25.06 -4.13 4.84
N LYS A 215 23.85 -4.38 4.32
CA LYS A 215 23.53 -4.21 2.89
C LYS A 215 23.18 -2.78 2.51
N TYR A 216 22.94 -1.89 3.48
CA TYR A 216 22.84 -0.46 3.25
C TYR A 216 24.17 0.17 3.66
N ARG A 217 25.17 0.10 2.77
CA ARG A 217 26.31 1.01 2.88
C ARG A 217 25.76 2.42 2.84
N ALA A 218 25.89 3.13 3.95
CA ALA A 218 25.96 4.57 3.95
C ALA A 218 27.01 4.96 2.89
N ILE A 219 26.55 5.67 1.87
CA ILE A 219 27.44 6.49 1.05
C ILE A 219 27.11 7.91 1.49
N CYS A 220 28.08 8.49 2.21
CA CYS A 220 28.17 9.92 2.48
C CYS A 220 28.11 10.73 1.18
#